data_AF-A0A9X1XTZ8-F1
#
_entry.id   AF-A0A9X1XTZ8-F1
#
_cell.length_a   1.000
_cell.length_b   1.000
_cell.length_c   1.000
_cell.angle_alpha   90.00
_cell.angle_beta   90.00
_cell.angle_gamma   90.00
#
_symmetry.space_group_name_H-M   'P 1'
#
loop_
_entity.id
_entity.type
_entity.pdbx_description
1 polymer ?
#
loop_
_entity_poly.entity_id
_entity_poly.type
_entity_poly.pdbx_seq_one_letter_code
_entity_poly.pdbx_strand_id
1 'polypeptide(L)' 'MNVTITPVIDHESYNLNGHFVYKDTHGNWTCKTDLSDLELRMFKRYEKLVINNPAFKRHTKASYKTK' A
#
# COMPACT_ATOMS: atom_id res chain seq x y z
N MET A 1 0.83 -12.73 -11.68
CA MET A 1 0.82 -11.25 -11.66
C MET A 1 1.70 -10.76 -10.51
N ASN A 2 2.35 -9.60 -10.63
CA ASN A 2 3.23 -9.06 -9.59
C ASN A 2 2.69 -7.71 -9.11
N VAL A 3 2.48 -7.56 -7.80
CA VAL A 3 2.05 -6.29 -7.19
C VAL A 3 3.24 -5.69 -6.45
N THR A 4 3.60 -4.46 -6.79
CA THR A 4 4.70 -3.74 -6.14
C THR A 4 4.15 -2.56 -5.37
N ILE A 5 4.46 -2.49 -4.07
CA ILE A 5 4.05 -1.40 -3.18
C ILE A 5 5.30 -0.62 -2.80
N THR A 6 5.34 0.66 -3.16
CA THR A 6 6.47 1.54 -2.86
C THR A 6 5.97 2.69 -1.98
N PRO A 7 6.52 2.89 -0.78
CA PRO A 7 6.20 4.07 0.01
C PRO A 7 6.66 5.33 -0.73
N VAL A 8 5.79 6.33 -0.81
CA VAL A 8 6.10 7.64 -1.40
C VAL A 8 6.35 8.64 -0.27
N ILE A 9 5.37 8.75 0.64
CA ILE A 9 5.51 9.46 1.90
C ILE A 9 5.15 8.49 3.02
N ASP A 10 6.07 8.29 3.96
CA ASP A 10 5.87 7.37 5.06
C ASP A 10 4.59 7.71 5.84
N HIS A 11 3.76 6.68 6.07
CA HIS A 11 2.45 6.75 6.75
C HIS A 11 1.37 7.62 6.06
N GLU A 12 1.64 8.20 4.89
CA GLU A 12 0.70 9.08 4.20
C GLU A 12 0.33 8.61 2.79
N SER A 13 1.28 8.12 1.99
CA SER A 13 1.02 7.73 0.61
C SER A 13 1.95 6.65 0.07
N TYR A 14 1.39 5.82 -0.81
CA TYR A 14 2.01 4.63 -1.39
C TYR A 14 1.68 4.53 -2.87
N ASN A 15 2.63 4.04 -3.64
CA ASN A 15 2.46 3.70 -5.05
C ASN A 15 2.32 2.19 -5.18
N LEU A 16 1.16 1.73 -5.64
CA LEU A 16 0.87 0.34 -5.98
C LEU A 16 0.90 0.16 -7.49
N ASN A 17 2.02 -0.35 -8.00
CA ASN A 17 2.14 -0.73 -9.42
C ASN A 17 1.77 0.41 -10.41
N GLY A 18 1.91 1.67 -10.01
CA GLY A 18 1.50 2.86 -10.77
C GLY A 18 0.28 3.58 -10.19
N HIS A 19 -0.49 2.93 -9.33
CA HIS A 19 -1.67 3.49 -8.66
C HIS A 19 -1.29 4.23 -7.38
N PHE A 20 -1.67 5.51 -7.29
CA PHE A 20 -1.34 6.34 -6.14
C PHE A 20 -2.42 6.24 -5.04
N VAL A 21 -2.06 5.59 -3.95
CA VAL A 21 -2.90 5.41 -2.76
C VAL A 21 -2.46 6.39 -1.68
N TYR A 22 -3.41 7.11 -1.11
CA TYR A 22 -3.15 8.13 -0.09
C TYR A 22 -4.23 8.07 0.99
N LYS A 23 -3.91 8.60 2.16
CA LYS A 23 -4.86 8.71 3.27
C LYS A 23 -5.74 9.94 3.07
N ASP A 24 -7.05 9.77 3.13
CA ASP A 24 -8.00 10.88 3.10
C ASP A 24 -8.06 11.62 4.45
N THR A 25 -8.82 12.71 4.50
CA THR A 25 -9.02 13.52 5.71
C THR A 25 -9.75 12.77 6.84
N HIS A 26 -10.45 11.68 6.52
CA HIS A 26 -11.14 10.82 7.49
C HIS A 26 -10.26 9.64 7.95
N GLY A 27 -9.02 9.56 7.47
CA GLY A 27 -8.08 8.51 7.82
C GLY A 27 -8.25 7.21 7.02
N ASN A 28 -9.07 7.20 5.96
CA ASN A 28 -9.25 6.04 5.09
C ASN A 28 -8.24 6.05 3.95
N TRP A 29 -7.77 4.87 3.55
CA TRP A 29 -6.95 4.73 2.35
C TRP A 29 -7.82 4.81 1.11
N THR A 30 -7.50 5.76 0.23
CA THR A 30 -8.19 5.96 -1.04
C THR A 30 -7.18 6.01 -2.19
N CYS A 31 -7.65 5.76 -3.41
CA CYS A 31 -6.86 5.80 -4.62
C CYS A 31 -7.58 6.65 -5.67
N LYS A 32 -6.86 7.43 -6.47
CA LYS A 32 -7.47 8.16 -7.60
C LYS A 32 -7.88 7.26 -8.77
N THR A 33 -7.36 6.04 -8.79
CA THR A 33 -7.56 5.08 -9.88
C THR A 33 -8.10 3.79 -9.29
N ASP A 34 -8.91 3.06 -10.06
CA ASP A 34 -9.41 1.76 -9.64
C ASP A 34 -8.25 0.77 -9.45
N LEU A 35 -8.20 0.19 -8.25
CA LEU A 35 -7.28 -0.89 -7.92
C LEU A 35 -7.94 -2.22 -8.28
N SER A 36 -7.17 -3.15 -8.81
CA SER A 36 -7.64 -4.53 -8.95
C SER A 36 -7.87 -5.18 -7.58
N ASP A 37 -8.72 -6.21 -7.53
CA ASP A 37 -8.95 -6.99 -6.30
C ASP A 37 -7.65 -7.53 -5.68
N LEU A 38 -6.69 -7.90 -6.53
CA LEU A 38 -5.39 -8.39 -6.10
C LEU A 38 -4.58 -7.28 -5.42
N GLU A 39 -4.50 -6.10 -6.02
CA GLU A 39 -3.78 -4.95 -5.45
C GLU A 39 -4.41 -4.52 -4.13
N LEU A 40 -5.73 -4.49 -4.06
CA LEU A 40 -6.48 -4.16 -2.84
C LEU A 40 -6.18 -5.17 -1.72
N ARG A 41 -6.18 -6.48 -2.03
CA ARG A 41 -5.83 -7.53 -1.06
C ARG A 41 -4.38 -7.44 -0.61
N MET A 42 -3.45 -7.18 -1.52
CA MET A 42 -2.02 -7.04 -1.19
C MET A 42 -1.76 -5.76 -0.38
N PHE A 43 -2.45 -4.66 -0.70
CA PHE A 43 -2.36 -3.41 0.06
C PHE A 43 -2.85 -3.60 1.49
N LYS A 44 -4.03 -4.18 1.70
CA LYS A 44 -4.53 -4.48 3.06
C LYS A 44 -3.58 -5.36 3.87
N ARG A 45 -2.92 -6.30 3.21
CA ARG A 45 -1.90 -7.14 3.85
C ARG A 45 -0.68 -6.33 4.24
N TYR A 46 -0.20 -5.46 3.35
CA TYR A 46 0.91 -4.56 3.62
C TYR A 46 0.57 -3.57 4.73
N GLU A 47 -0.63 -2.99 4.71
CA GLU A 47 -1.14 -2.11 5.75
C GLU A 47 -1.07 -2.79 7.12
N LYS A 48 -1.60 -4.01 7.24
CA LYS A 48 -1.57 -4.75 8.50
C LYS A 48 -0.16 -5.10 8.99
N LEU A 49 0.74 -5.47 8.08
CA LEU A 49 2.06 -6.00 8.43
C LEU A 49 3.13 -4.92 8.61
N VAL A 50 3.00 -3.82 7.88
CA VAL A 50 4.02 -2.77 7.76
C VAL A 50 3.49 -1.45 8.33
N ILE A 51 2.36 -0.94 7.83
CA ILE A 51 1.83 0.39 8.21
C ILE A 51 1.36 0.43 9.67
N ASN A 52 0.55 -0.56 10.06
CA ASN A 52 -0.03 -0.65 11.40
C ASN A 52 0.89 -1.36 12.39
N ASN A 53 2.10 -1.72 11.96
CA ASN A 53 3.04 -2.45 12.80
C ASN A 53 4.07 -1.48 13.40
N PRO A 54 4.03 -1.26 14.73
CA PRO A 54 4.89 -0.28 15.39
C PRO A 54 6.39 -0.65 15.35
N ALA A 55 6.74 -1.89 14.98
CA ALA A 55 8.13 -2.30 14.79
C ALA A 55 8.79 -1.63 13.56
N PHE A 56 8.00 -1.24 12.55
CA PHE A 56 8.51 -0.61 11.34
C PHE A 56 8.51 0.91 11.48
N LYS A 57 9.68 1.49 11.75
CA LYS A 57 9.88 2.95 11.83
C LYS A 57 9.96 3.63 10.45
N ARG A 58 10.27 2.87 9.41
CA ARG A 58 10.29 3.30 8.01
C ARG A 58 9.67 2.20 7.18
N HIS A 59 8.79 2.58 6.28
CA HIS A 59 8.22 1.61 5.38
C HIS A 59 9.21 1.31 4.25
N THR A 60 9.25 0.06 3.84
CA THR A 60 10.10 -0.40 2.76
C THR A 60 9.25 -0.89 1.60
N LYS A 61 9.83 -0.85 0.39
CA LYS A 61 9.19 -1.40 -0.80
C LYS A 61 8.86 -2.88 -0.58
N ALA A 62 7.62 -3.26 -0.87
CA ALA A 62 7.19 -4.65 -0.92
C ALA A 62 6.88 -5.09 -2.34
N SER A 63 7.08 -6.37 -2.61
CA SER A 63 6.73 -6.98 -3.90
C SER A 63 6.08 -8.34 -3.65
N TYR A 64 4.86 -8.51 -4.15
CA TYR A 64 4.05 -9.71 -3.98
C TYR A 64 3.91 -10.41 -5.33
N LYS A 65 4.47 -11.61 -5.43
CA LYS A 65 4.28 -12.49 -6.59
C LYS A 65 3.14 -13.46 -6.31
N THR A 66 2.09 -13.45 -7.13
CA THR A 66 1.12 -14.55 -7.15
C THR A 66 1.70 -15.69 -7.98
N LYS A 67 1.87 -16.87 -7.37
CA LYS A 67 2.16 -18.11 -8.10
C LYS A 67 0.99 -18.48 -9.01
#